data_AF-A0A1Q3B6B1-F1
#
_entry.id   AF-A0A1Q3B6B1-F1
#
_cell.length_a   1.000
_cell.length_b   1.000
_cell.length_c   1.000
_cell.angle_alpha   90.00
_cell.angle_beta   90.00
_cell.angle_gamma   90.00
#
_symmetry.space_group_name_H-M   'P 1'
#
loop_
_entity.id
_entity.type
_entity.pdbx_description
1 polymer ?
#
loop_
_entity_poly.entity_id
_entity_poly.type
_entity_poly.pdbx_seq_one_letter_code
_entity_poly.pdbx_strand_id
1 'polypeptide(L)'
;NADILEATYPAVAKGLRGDWTSDPAIPVVTGYLGKSLRSCAITTLGRGGSDLTATTIGKSLGLREIQVWKDVDGVLTCDTNIYARAEPVPYLTFDEAAELAYFGAQVLHPQSMRPAREGKNSYNPNAPGTLIKRERDMSKALLTSIVLKQNVTMLDIASTRMLGQYDFLAKVFLIFEDLGISVDVVATSEVSISLTLDPSKLWSRELIQQASELDPVVEELEKIAVVNLLQRRSIISLIGNVQRSSLILEKVFHVFQTHGVNVQMISQGASKVNISLIVNDDEAEQCVRALHSNFFESDLSELDWESGSWNGSASTISNSH
;
A
#
# COMPACT_ATOMS: atom_id res chain seq x y z
N ASN A 1 -5.68 19.27 5.45
CA ASN A 1 -6.75 18.86 4.50
C ASN A 1 -8.10 18.98 5.19
N ALA A 2 -9.16 19.35 4.48
CA ALA A 2 -10.49 19.45 5.07
C ALA A 2 -11.17 18.08 5.14
N ASP A 3 -11.79 17.79 6.28
CA ASP A 3 -12.58 16.57 6.47
C ASP A 3 -14.04 16.78 6.05
N ILE A 4 -14.62 15.76 5.43
CA ILE A 4 -16.03 15.76 5.05
C ILE A 4 -16.87 15.50 6.30
N LEU A 5 -17.77 16.44 6.61
CA LEU A 5 -18.69 16.33 7.74
C LEU A 5 -19.89 15.44 7.40
N GLU A 6 -20.42 14.69 8.37
CA GLU A 6 -21.59 13.81 8.18
C GLU A 6 -22.83 14.55 7.66
N ALA A 7 -22.98 15.84 7.98
CA ALA A 7 -24.04 16.70 7.43
C ALA A 7 -24.02 16.82 5.89
N THR A 8 -22.89 16.51 5.25
CA THR A 8 -22.71 16.53 3.80
C THR A 8 -23.62 15.52 3.11
N TYR A 9 -23.79 14.31 3.68
CA TYR A 9 -24.51 13.23 3.00
C TYR A 9 -25.99 13.55 2.73
N PRO A 10 -26.80 13.92 3.75
CA PRO A 10 -28.19 14.29 3.50
C PRO A 10 -28.33 15.58 2.70
N ALA A 11 -27.40 16.54 2.82
CA ALA A 11 -27.44 17.79 2.08
C ALA A 11 -27.22 17.57 0.57
N VAL A 12 -26.21 16.80 0.19
CA VAL A 12 -25.93 16.43 -1.21
C VAL A 12 -27.09 15.64 -1.79
N ALA A 13 -27.61 14.66 -1.04
CA ALA A 13 -28.74 13.85 -1.49
C ALA A 13 -29.98 14.69 -1.76
N LYS A 14 -30.31 15.62 -0.86
CA LYS A 14 -31.45 16.54 -1.00
C LYS A 14 -31.28 17.46 -2.20
N GLY A 15 -30.11 18.06 -2.38
CA GLY A 15 -29.84 18.97 -3.50
C GLY A 15 -29.97 18.27 -4.85
N LEU A 16 -29.18 17.22 -5.06
CA LEU A 16 -29.14 16.52 -6.36
C LEU A 16 -30.46 15.82 -6.71
N ARG A 17 -31.15 15.19 -5.74
CA ARG A 17 -32.46 14.57 -6.00
C ARG A 17 -33.55 15.62 -6.26
N GLY A 18 -33.49 16.75 -5.56
CA GLY A 18 -34.42 17.87 -5.75
C GLY A 18 -34.34 18.43 -7.16
N ASP A 19 -33.13 18.79 -7.59
CA ASP A 19 -32.89 19.34 -8.92
C ASP A 19 -33.28 18.34 -10.01
N TRP A 20 -32.88 17.07 -9.89
CA TRP A 20 -33.25 16.01 -10.83
C TRP A 20 -34.76 15.81 -10.96
N THR A 21 -35.51 15.92 -9.86
CA THR A 21 -36.97 15.76 -9.88
C THR A 21 -37.66 16.94 -10.57
N SER A 22 -37.06 18.14 -10.49
CA SER A 22 -37.60 19.36 -11.10
C SER A 22 -37.26 19.48 -12.58
N ASP A 23 -36.02 19.18 -12.97
CA ASP A 23 -35.51 19.26 -14.34
C ASP A 23 -34.43 18.19 -14.56
N PRO A 24 -34.79 17.00 -15.08
CA PRO A 24 -33.85 15.89 -15.23
C PRO A 24 -32.70 16.21 -16.20
N ALA A 25 -31.50 16.38 -15.66
CA ALA A 25 -30.27 16.62 -16.42
C ALA A 25 -29.07 15.89 -15.80
N ILE A 26 -28.05 15.58 -16.60
CA ILE A 26 -26.81 14.93 -16.11
C ILE A 26 -26.02 15.94 -15.24
N PRO A 27 -25.87 15.71 -13.92
CA PRO A 27 -25.14 16.64 -13.07
C PRO A 27 -23.63 16.53 -13.31
N VAL A 28 -23.00 17.65 -13.66
CA VAL A 28 -21.54 17.76 -13.76
C VAL A 28 -21.04 18.49 -12.50
N VAL A 29 -20.49 17.73 -11.56
CA VAL A 29 -20.07 18.24 -10.24
C VAL A 29 -18.55 18.42 -10.22
N THR A 30 -18.07 19.53 -9.65
CA THR A 30 -16.63 19.77 -9.47
C THR A 30 -16.03 18.77 -8.47
N GLY A 31 -14.88 18.19 -8.80
CA GLY A 31 -14.10 17.37 -7.87
C GLY A 31 -13.26 18.21 -6.90
N TYR A 32 -12.68 17.59 -5.87
CA TYR A 32 -11.66 18.15 -4.97
C TYR A 32 -12.09 19.33 -4.07
N LEU A 33 -13.24 19.94 -4.32
CA LEU A 33 -13.71 21.13 -3.63
C LEU A 33 -14.74 20.82 -2.53
N GLY A 34 -14.80 21.69 -1.53
CA GLY A 34 -15.81 21.68 -0.49
C GLY A 34 -16.09 23.08 0.07
N LYS A 35 -17.05 23.19 0.99
CA LYS A 35 -17.38 24.43 1.71
C LYS A 35 -17.10 24.26 3.20
N SER A 36 -16.30 25.17 3.77
CA SER A 36 -16.04 25.20 5.21
C SER A 36 -17.30 25.58 5.99
N LEU A 37 -17.65 24.79 7.01
CA LEU A 37 -18.81 25.08 7.87
C LEU A 37 -18.64 26.40 8.65
N ARG A 38 -17.41 26.70 9.11
CA ARG A 38 -17.15 27.88 9.96
C ARG A 38 -16.97 29.17 9.15
N SER A 39 -16.11 29.13 8.13
CA SER A 39 -15.76 30.32 7.35
C SER A 39 -16.61 30.52 6.11
N CYS A 40 -17.41 29.53 5.72
CA CYS A 40 -18.12 29.48 4.43
C CYS A 40 -17.22 29.59 3.19
N ALA A 41 -15.89 29.60 3.35
CA ALA A 41 -14.93 29.67 2.27
C ALA A 41 -14.87 28.34 1.49
N ILE A 42 -14.45 28.43 0.23
CA ILE A 42 -14.07 27.28 -0.58
C ILE A 42 -12.85 26.63 0.08
N THR A 43 -12.89 25.30 0.19
CA THR A 43 -11.78 24.50 0.73
C THR A 43 -11.50 23.32 -0.19
N THR A 44 -10.36 22.66 0.04
CA THR A 44 -9.89 21.52 -0.74
C THR A 44 -9.86 20.25 0.10
N LEU A 45 -10.17 19.12 -0.54
CA LEU A 45 -10.26 17.81 0.09
C LEU A 45 -8.91 17.08 0.20
N GLY A 46 -7.82 17.69 -0.26
CA GLY A 46 -6.49 17.09 -0.23
C GLY A 46 -6.29 15.94 -1.24
N ARG A 47 -5.27 15.12 -1.02
CA ARG A 47 -4.88 14.06 -1.96
C ARG A 47 -6.04 13.09 -2.24
N GLY A 48 -6.26 12.79 -3.52
CA GLY A 48 -7.40 12.00 -3.97
C GLY A 48 -8.77 12.67 -3.79
N GLY A 49 -8.82 14.01 -3.70
CA GLY A 49 -10.06 14.71 -3.40
C GLY A 49 -11.14 14.55 -4.48
N SER A 50 -10.80 14.42 -5.77
CA SER A 50 -11.80 14.14 -6.82
C SER A 50 -12.42 12.75 -6.64
N ASP A 51 -11.60 11.75 -6.34
CA ASP A 51 -12.07 10.41 -6.02
C ASP A 51 -12.96 10.41 -4.78
N LEU A 52 -12.59 11.21 -3.77
CA LEU A 52 -13.37 11.36 -2.55
C LEU A 52 -14.73 11.98 -2.85
N THR A 53 -14.77 13.06 -3.66
CA THR A 53 -16.03 13.68 -4.12
C THR A 53 -16.96 12.65 -4.77
N ALA A 54 -16.45 11.86 -5.73
CA ALA A 54 -17.25 10.85 -6.43
C ALA A 54 -17.90 9.86 -5.44
N THR A 55 -17.13 9.39 -4.46
CA THR A 55 -17.69 8.50 -3.43
C THR A 55 -18.62 9.13 -2.44
N THR A 56 -18.39 10.38 -2.08
CA THR A 56 -19.32 11.10 -1.21
C THR A 56 -20.66 11.18 -1.90
N ILE A 57 -20.70 11.53 -3.19
CA ILE A 57 -21.94 11.56 -3.99
C ILE A 57 -22.57 10.16 -4.06
N GLY A 58 -21.80 9.13 -4.39
CA GLY A 58 -22.32 7.75 -4.47
C GLY A 58 -22.92 7.26 -3.16
N LYS A 59 -22.26 7.51 -2.03
CA LYS A 59 -22.78 7.19 -0.68
C LYS A 59 -24.01 8.03 -0.34
N SER A 60 -24.00 9.34 -0.61
CA SER A 60 -25.15 10.23 -0.34
C SER A 60 -26.41 9.78 -1.06
N LEU A 61 -26.27 9.34 -2.32
CA LEU A 61 -27.39 8.95 -3.16
C LEU A 61 -27.79 7.47 -3.01
N GLY A 62 -26.95 6.65 -2.37
CA GLY A 62 -27.17 5.20 -2.24
C GLY A 62 -27.05 4.48 -3.58
N LEU A 63 -26.08 4.88 -4.41
CA LEU A 63 -25.86 4.28 -5.73
C LEU A 63 -25.27 2.86 -5.61
N ARG A 64 -25.53 2.04 -6.64
CA ARG A 64 -25.05 0.65 -6.72
C ARG A 64 -23.53 0.57 -6.80
N GLU A 65 -22.92 1.48 -7.56
CA GLU A 65 -21.48 1.51 -7.80
C GLU A 65 -21.00 2.95 -8.01
N ILE A 66 -19.71 3.18 -7.78
CA ILE A 66 -19.00 4.39 -8.18
C ILE A 66 -17.94 3.97 -9.19
N GLN A 67 -17.96 4.57 -10.38
CA GLN A 67 -16.99 4.28 -11.44
C GLN A 67 -15.88 5.33 -11.44
N VAL A 68 -14.63 4.87 -11.42
CA VAL A 68 -13.46 5.72 -11.57
C VAL A 68 -12.78 5.39 -12.89
N TRP A 69 -12.64 6.40 -13.73
CA TRP A 69 -12.15 6.27 -15.09
C TRP A 69 -10.67 6.64 -15.14
N LYS A 70 -9.84 5.71 -15.61
CA LYS A 70 -8.39 5.89 -15.79
C LYS A 70 -7.98 5.67 -17.25
N ASP A 71 -6.69 5.76 -17.52
CA ASP A 71 -6.06 5.54 -18.82
C ASP A 71 -5.53 4.11 -19.03
N VAL A 72 -5.61 3.27 -17.99
CA VAL A 72 -5.22 1.85 -17.99
C VAL A 72 -6.42 0.96 -17.65
N ASP A 73 -6.33 -0.33 -18.00
CA ASP A 73 -7.36 -1.37 -17.79
C ASP A 73 -7.55 -1.76 -16.32
N GLY A 74 -7.86 -0.76 -15.48
CA GLY A 74 -8.02 -0.92 -14.04
C GLY A 74 -6.68 -0.91 -13.31
N VAL A 75 -6.58 -1.73 -12.28
CA VAL A 75 -5.35 -1.97 -11.51
C VAL A 75 -4.60 -3.13 -12.14
N LEU A 76 -3.28 -3.01 -12.25
CA LEU A 76 -2.42 -4.01 -12.88
C LEU A 76 -1.60 -4.77 -11.83
N THR A 77 -1.09 -5.94 -12.19
CA THR A 77 -0.21 -6.77 -11.34
C THR A 77 1.15 -6.12 -11.05
N CYS A 78 1.58 -5.15 -11.85
CA CYS A 78 2.74 -4.29 -11.61
C CYS A 78 2.68 -3.05 -12.54
N ASP A 79 3.65 -2.13 -12.42
CA ASP A 79 3.77 -0.99 -13.33
C ASP A 79 4.24 -1.45 -14.72
N THR A 80 3.51 -1.06 -15.78
CA THR A 80 3.82 -1.37 -17.18
C THR A 80 5.12 -0.73 -17.68
N ASN A 81 5.55 0.38 -17.06
CA ASN A 81 6.83 1.01 -17.38
C ASN A 81 8.01 0.15 -16.90
N ILE A 82 7.82 -0.63 -15.83
CA ILE A 82 8.83 -1.55 -15.31
C ILE A 82 8.78 -2.87 -16.09
N TYR A 83 7.58 -3.40 -16.31
CA TYR A 83 7.39 -4.69 -16.97
C TYR A 83 6.15 -4.71 -17.87
N ALA A 84 6.37 -4.92 -19.17
CA ALA A 84 5.34 -4.75 -20.20
C ALA A 84 4.23 -5.82 -20.18
N ARG A 85 4.44 -6.99 -19.55
CA ARG A 85 3.44 -8.06 -19.44
C ARG A 85 2.60 -7.96 -18.15
N ALA A 86 2.45 -6.75 -17.60
CA ALA A 86 1.55 -6.54 -16.48
C ALA A 86 0.10 -6.89 -16.89
N GLU A 87 -0.59 -7.65 -16.05
CA GLU A 87 -1.95 -8.13 -16.31
C GLU A 87 -2.97 -7.32 -15.50
N PRO A 88 -4.19 -7.10 -16.03
CA PRO A 88 -5.29 -6.52 -15.26
C PRO A 88 -5.70 -7.40 -14.08
N VAL A 89 -5.85 -6.80 -12.91
CA VAL A 89 -6.38 -7.43 -11.71
C VAL A 89 -7.90 -7.23 -11.68
N PRO A 90 -8.72 -8.27 -11.93
CA PRO A 90 -10.16 -8.09 -12.12
C PRO A 90 -10.91 -7.77 -10.82
N TYR A 91 -10.38 -8.21 -9.67
CA TYR A 91 -11.03 -8.06 -8.37
C TYR A 91 -10.02 -7.67 -7.30
N LEU A 92 -10.38 -6.68 -6.48
CA LEU A 92 -9.65 -6.29 -5.28
C LEU A 92 -10.58 -6.20 -4.08
N THR A 93 -10.02 -6.43 -2.91
CA THR A 93 -10.63 -5.98 -1.65
C THR A 93 -10.29 -4.51 -1.39
N PHE A 94 -11.06 -3.84 -0.52
CA PHE A 94 -10.69 -2.47 -0.09
C PHE A 94 -9.33 -2.42 0.61
N ASP A 95 -8.98 -3.47 1.36
CA ASP A 95 -7.70 -3.55 2.06
C ASP A 95 -6.54 -3.65 1.06
N GLU A 96 -6.65 -4.52 0.04
CA GLU A 96 -5.64 -4.60 -1.03
C GLU A 96 -5.51 -3.27 -1.79
N ALA A 97 -6.64 -2.65 -2.14
CA ALA A 97 -6.64 -1.39 -2.87
C ALA A 97 -6.02 -0.25 -2.03
N ALA A 98 -6.23 -0.23 -0.72
CA ALA A 98 -5.62 0.74 0.20
C ALA A 98 -4.10 0.62 0.26
N GLU A 99 -3.57 -0.60 0.37
CA GLU A 99 -2.13 -0.82 0.36
C GLU A 99 -1.51 -0.46 -1.00
N LEU A 100 -2.15 -0.85 -2.10
CA LEU A 100 -1.71 -0.51 -3.46
C LEU A 100 -1.58 1.00 -3.65
N ALA A 101 -2.62 1.74 -3.26
CA ALA A 101 -2.65 3.19 -3.37
C ALA A 101 -1.63 3.88 -2.47
N TYR A 102 -1.33 3.30 -1.31
CA TYR A 102 -0.36 3.86 -0.37
C TYR A 102 1.07 3.78 -0.91
N PHE A 103 1.45 2.64 -1.52
CA PHE A 103 2.81 2.41 -2.04
C PHE A 103 3.04 2.93 -3.46
N GLY A 104 2.05 3.61 -4.06
CA GLY A 104 2.24 4.35 -5.31
C GLY A 104 1.74 3.66 -6.56
N ALA A 105 1.04 2.51 -6.44
CA ALA A 105 0.24 2.05 -7.56
C ALA A 105 -0.81 3.14 -7.85
N GLN A 106 -1.02 3.46 -9.14
CA GLN A 106 -2.04 4.41 -9.56
C GLN A 106 -3.43 3.83 -9.32
N VAL A 107 -3.82 3.77 -8.06
CA VAL A 107 -5.13 3.35 -7.56
C VAL A 107 -5.74 4.57 -6.85
N LEU A 108 -6.92 4.39 -6.27
CA LEU A 108 -7.67 5.41 -5.56
C LEU A 108 -7.01 5.76 -4.24
N HIS A 109 -7.02 7.02 -3.83
CA HIS A 109 -6.45 7.38 -2.52
C HIS A 109 -7.20 6.67 -1.36
N PRO A 110 -6.53 6.14 -0.32
CA PRO A 110 -7.19 5.39 0.77
C PRO A 110 -8.35 6.12 1.44
N GLN A 111 -8.25 7.43 1.61
CA GLN A 111 -9.34 8.23 2.21
C GLN A 111 -10.62 8.21 1.37
N SER A 112 -10.50 7.99 0.06
CA SER A 112 -11.61 7.94 -0.87
C SER A 112 -12.35 6.60 -0.84
N MET A 113 -11.70 5.50 -0.45
CA MET A 113 -12.21 4.13 -0.59
C MET A 113 -13.29 3.69 0.44
N ARG A 114 -13.84 4.61 1.23
CA ARG A 114 -14.80 4.28 2.31
C ARG A 114 -16.23 3.88 1.87
N PRO A 115 -16.62 3.97 0.58
CA PRO A 115 -17.75 3.21 0.02
C PRO A 115 -17.41 2.41 -1.27
N ALA A 116 -18.28 1.50 -1.72
CA ALA A 116 -18.05 0.50 -2.78
C ALA A 116 -17.85 1.06 -4.21
N ARG A 117 -16.92 0.46 -4.97
CA ARG A 117 -16.35 1.06 -6.19
C ARG A 117 -15.99 0.06 -7.29
N GLU A 118 -16.03 0.56 -8.53
CA GLU A 118 -15.51 -0.05 -9.75
C GLU A 118 -14.47 0.89 -10.40
N GLY A 119 -13.36 0.35 -10.87
CA GLY A 119 -12.39 1.04 -11.73
C GLY A 119 -12.58 0.63 -13.19
N LYS A 120 -12.65 1.61 -14.11
CA LYS A 120 -12.83 1.41 -15.56
C LYS A 120 -11.78 2.19 -16.36
N ASN A 121 -11.53 1.77 -17.60
CA ASN A 121 -10.60 2.45 -18.51
C ASN A 121 -11.35 3.31 -19.54
N SER A 122 -10.97 4.58 -19.64
CA SER A 122 -11.51 5.55 -20.61
C SER A 122 -11.17 5.20 -22.06
N TYR A 123 -9.99 4.62 -22.30
CA TYR A 123 -9.55 4.21 -23.64
C TYR A 123 -10.05 2.81 -24.02
N ASN A 124 -10.54 2.03 -23.06
CA ASN A 124 -11.15 0.73 -23.28
C ASN A 124 -12.43 0.55 -22.42
N PRO A 125 -13.54 1.24 -22.76
CA PRO A 125 -14.76 1.24 -21.93
C PRO A 125 -15.44 -0.12 -21.77
N ASN A 126 -15.13 -1.05 -22.67
CA ASN A 126 -15.67 -2.41 -22.65
C ASN A 126 -14.80 -3.39 -21.84
N ALA A 127 -13.60 -2.98 -21.42
CA ALA A 127 -12.82 -3.78 -20.49
C ALA A 127 -13.59 -3.96 -19.18
N PRO A 128 -13.49 -5.14 -18.54
CA PRO A 128 -14.11 -5.36 -17.23
C PRO A 128 -13.50 -4.42 -16.15
N GLY A 129 -12.26 -3.96 -16.36
CA GLY A 129 -11.54 -3.14 -15.40
C GLY A 129 -11.28 -3.89 -14.08
N THR A 130 -11.33 -3.18 -12.96
CA THR A 130 -11.12 -3.74 -11.63
C THR A 130 -12.30 -3.43 -10.72
N LEU A 131 -12.98 -4.45 -10.21
CA LEU A 131 -14.04 -4.31 -9.21
C LEU A 131 -13.45 -4.36 -7.79
N ILE A 132 -13.65 -3.29 -7.01
CA ILE A 132 -13.21 -3.21 -5.61
C ILE A 132 -14.41 -3.46 -4.69
N LYS A 133 -14.38 -4.59 -3.99
CA LYS A 133 -15.47 -5.06 -3.13
C LYS A 133 -14.97 -5.36 -1.71
N ARG A 134 -15.90 -5.65 -0.80
CA ARG A 134 -15.55 -5.96 0.59
C ARG A 134 -14.73 -7.24 0.71
N GLU A 135 -15.13 -8.28 -0.02
CA GLU A 135 -14.53 -9.61 0.03
C GLU A 135 -14.49 -10.20 -1.38
N ARG A 136 -13.45 -10.99 -1.68
CA ARG A 136 -13.31 -11.75 -2.91
C ARG A 136 -12.83 -13.16 -2.58
N ASP A 137 -13.01 -14.08 -3.53
CA ASP A 137 -12.46 -15.42 -3.40
C ASP A 137 -10.92 -15.35 -3.48
N MET A 138 -10.27 -15.79 -2.40
CA MET A 138 -8.81 -15.83 -2.25
C MET A 138 -8.25 -17.26 -2.39
N SER A 139 -9.09 -18.27 -2.64
CA SER A 139 -8.68 -19.69 -2.67
C SER A 139 -7.58 -19.98 -3.70
N LYS A 140 -7.62 -19.28 -4.84
CA LYS A 140 -6.63 -19.39 -5.93
C LYS A 140 -5.62 -18.23 -5.97
N ALA A 141 -5.85 -17.16 -5.21
CA ALA A 141 -4.99 -15.99 -5.25
C ALA A 141 -3.79 -16.19 -4.31
N LEU A 142 -2.58 -16.13 -4.89
CA LEU A 142 -1.33 -16.11 -4.13
C LEU A 142 -0.83 -14.66 -3.98
N LEU A 143 -0.53 -14.03 -5.11
CA LEU A 143 -0.11 -12.64 -5.21
C LEU A 143 -1.11 -11.89 -6.08
N THR A 144 -1.39 -10.65 -5.72
CA THR A 144 -2.34 -9.75 -6.40
C THR A 144 -1.59 -8.73 -7.24
N SER A 145 -0.55 -8.11 -6.67
CA SER A 145 0.26 -7.11 -7.37
C SER A 145 1.61 -6.89 -6.68
N ILE A 146 2.59 -6.43 -7.45
CA ILE A 146 3.91 -6.01 -7.00
C ILE A 146 4.02 -4.51 -7.23
N VAL A 147 4.33 -3.76 -6.18
CA VAL A 147 4.52 -2.30 -6.24
C VAL A 147 5.97 -1.99 -5.94
N LEU A 148 6.55 -1.07 -6.72
CA LEU A 148 7.91 -0.58 -6.50
C LEU A 148 7.88 0.90 -6.13
N LYS A 149 8.58 1.23 -5.04
CA LYS A 149 8.86 2.61 -4.65
C LYS A 149 10.36 2.81 -4.59
N GLN A 150 10.89 3.58 -5.55
CA GLN A 150 12.32 3.84 -5.71
C GLN A 150 12.77 5.07 -4.92
N ASN A 151 14.08 5.19 -4.74
CA ASN A 151 14.73 6.36 -4.15
C ASN A 151 14.19 6.68 -2.75
N VAL A 152 14.01 5.66 -1.92
CA VAL A 152 13.73 5.83 -0.50
C VAL A 152 15.03 5.91 0.29
N THR A 153 14.99 6.64 1.41
CA THR A 153 16.09 6.66 2.37
C THR A 153 15.75 5.72 3.52
N MET A 154 16.67 4.84 3.88
CA MET A 154 16.56 3.95 5.03
C MET A 154 17.46 4.44 6.17
N LEU A 155 16.93 4.46 7.39
CA LEU A 155 17.65 4.73 8.62
C LEU A 155 17.66 3.46 9.46
N ASP A 156 18.82 3.07 9.97
CA ASP A 156 18.96 2.03 10.99
C ASP A 156 19.47 2.67 12.29
N ILE A 157 18.69 2.52 13.36
CA ILE A 157 18.89 3.20 14.64
C ILE A 157 19.08 2.12 15.70
N ALA A 158 20.32 1.90 16.11
CA ALA A 158 20.70 0.84 17.03
C ALA A 158 21.06 1.40 18.42
N SER A 159 20.45 0.86 19.48
CA SER A 159 20.76 1.21 20.86
C SER A 159 20.47 0.05 21.80
N THR A 160 21.47 -0.38 22.56
CA THR A 160 21.28 -1.39 23.63
C THR A 160 20.31 -0.91 24.73
N ARG A 161 20.07 0.40 24.81
CA ARG A 161 19.08 1.01 25.71
C ARG A 161 17.64 0.68 25.31
N MET A 162 17.38 0.17 24.11
CA MET A 162 16.04 -0.24 23.69
C MET A 162 15.54 -1.46 24.47
N LEU A 163 16.45 -2.31 24.99
CA LEU A 163 16.11 -3.48 25.78
C LEU A 163 15.44 -3.09 27.11
N GLY A 164 14.16 -3.43 27.25
CA GLY A 164 13.40 -3.25 28.48
C GLY A 164 13.02 -1.81 28.82
N GLN A 165 13.34 -0.83 27.96
CA GLN A 165 12.89 0.55 28.09
C GLN A 165 11.62 0.76 27.28
N TYR A 166 10.59 1.33 27.91
CA TYR A 166 9.29 1.58 27.29
C TYR A 166 9.22 2.90 26.50
N ASP A 167 10.22 3.78 26.65
CA ASP A 167 10.17 5.15 26.10
C ASP A 167 11.02 5.36 24.84
N PHE A 168 11.84 4.39 24.44
CA PHE A 168 12.81 4.56 23.35
C PHE A 168 12.12 4.80 21.99
N LEU A 169 11.14 3.96 21.63
CA LEU A 169 10.37 4.11 20.40
C LEU A 169 9.62 5.45 20.36
N ALA A 170 9.04 5.87 21.48
CA ALA A 170 8.36 7.16 21.59
C ALA A 170 9.33 8.32 21.32
N LYS A 171 10.53 8.30 21.90
CA LYS A 171 11.56 9.32 21.65
C LYS A 171 11.97 9.40 20.19
N VAL A 172 12.18 8.24 19.54
CA VAL A 172 12.53 8.19 18.11
C VAL A 172 11.46 8.86 17.26
N PHE A 173 10.18 8.50 17.45
CA PHE A 173 9.09 9.08 16.65
C PHE A 173 8.78 10.54 16.98
N LEU A 174 9.01 10.99 18.22
CA LEU A 174 8.90 12.41 18.58
C LEU A 174 9.90 13.28 17.81
N ILE A 175 11.13 12.80 17.60
CA ILE A 175 12.13 13.54 16.79
C ILE A 175 11.63 13.73 15.35
N PHE A 176 11.05 12.68 14.74
CA PHE A 176 10.46 12.80 13.40
C PHE A 176 9.24 13.73 13.37
N GLU A 177 8.39 13.69 14.40
CA GLU A 177 7.23 14.60 14.53
C GLU A 177 7.67 16.06 14.63
N ASP A 178 8.62 16.37 15.52
CA ASP A 178 9.14 17.72 15.75
C ASP A 178 9.77 18.32 14.49
N LEU A 179 10.38 17.47 13.65
CA LEU A 179 10.99 17.85 12.37
C LEU A 179 9.99 17.80 11.19
N GLY A 180 8.74 17.37 11.41
CA GLY A 180 7.70 17.31 10.38
C GLY A 180 7.95 16.24 9.32
N ILE A 181 8.64 15.16 9.67
CA ILE A 181 9.05 14.09 8.75
C ILE A 181 8.11 12.89 8.87
N SER A 182 7.52 12.48 7.74
CA SER A 182 6.72 11.27 7.67
C SER A 182 7.59 10.04 7.47
N VAL A 183 7.50 9.10 8.39
CA VAL A 183 8.06 7.73 8.25
C VAL A 183 7.10 6.87 7.43
N ASP A 184 7.63 5.92 6.66
CA ASP A 184 6.88 5.05 5.75
C ASP A 184 6.81 3.59 6.26
N VAL A 185 7.91 2.84 6.20
CA VAL A 185 7.99 1.44 6.65
C VAL A 185 8.85 1.34 7.91
N VAL A 186 8.46 0.45 8.83
CA VAL A 186 9.14 0.23 10.10
C VAL A 186 9.39 -1.27 10.31
N ALA A 187 10.56 -1.61 10.85
CA ALA A 187 10.91 -2.93 11.34
C ALA A 187 11.80 -2.79 12.59
N THR A 188 11.72 -3.75 13.49
CA THR A 188 12.44 -3.71 14.77
C THR A 188 13.16 -5.02 15.02
N SER A 189 14.34 -4.93 15.62
CA SER A 189 14.98 -6.03 16.35
C SER A 189 14.88 -5.77 17.85
N GLU A 190 15.54 -6.59 18.66
CA GLU A 190 15.64 -6.40 20.10
C GLU A 190 16.39 -5.11 20.50
N VAL A 191 17.31 -4.64 19.65
CA VAL A 191 18.23 -3.52 19.94
C VAL A 191 18.28 -2.45 18.84
N SER A 192 17.49 -2.61 17.77
CA SER A 192 17.46 -1.64 16.67
C SER A 192 16.07 -1.43 16.11
N ILE A 193 15.89 -0.26 15.51
CA ILE A 193 14.74 0.09 14.68
C ILE A 193 15.24 0.55 13.32
N SER A 194 14.71 -0.06 12.26
CA SER A 194 14.97 0.33 10.88
C SER A 194 13.71 0.97 10.30
N LEU A 195 13.89 2.11 9.63
CA LEU A 195 12.82 2.98 9.14
C LEU A 195 13.10 3.38 7.70
N THR A 196 12.05 3.55 6.88
CA THR A 196 12.16 4.20 5.58
C THR A 196 11.47 5.56 5.58
N LEU A 197 12.05 6.50 4.84
CA LEU A 197 11.52 7.85 4.63
C LEU A 197 11.17 8.00 3.16
N ASP A 198 10.04 8.65 2.90
CA ASP A 198 9.60 8.99 1.56
C ASP A 198 10.03 10.42 1.22
N PRO A 199 11.00 10.63 0.31
CA PRO A 199 11.41 11.98 -0.03
C PRO A 199 10.23 12.80 -0.51
N SER A 200 9.31 12.26 -1.31
CA SER A 200 8.15 13.01 -1.85
C SER A 200 7.20 13.57 -0.79
N LYS A 201 7.26 13.08 0.46
CA LYS A 201 6.51 13.57 1.62
C LYS A 201 7.32 14.51 2.51
N LEU A 202 8.63 14.60 2.33
CA LEU A 202 9.52 15.61 2.94
C LEU A 202 9.33 16.97 2.28
N TRP A 203 9.07 17.01 0.96
CA TRP A 203 9.04 18.24 0.17
C TRP A 203 7.66 18.91 0.18
N SER A 204 7.40 19.76 1.18
CA SER A 204 6.44 20.88 1.04
C SER A 204 7.13 22.23 0.87
N ARG A 205 8.46 22.26 0.83
CA ARG A 205 9.28 23.45 0.57
C ARG A 205 10.15 23.24 -0.66
N GLU A 206 10.23 24.28 -1.48
CA GLU A 206 11.00 24.38 -2.70
C GLU A 206 12.46 23.92 -2.51
N LEU A 207 12.97 23.20 -3.52
CA LEU A 207 14.38 23.12 -3.96
C LEU A 207 15.42 23.33 -2.85
N ILE A 208 16.11 22.28 -2.37
CA ILE A 208 17.56 22.25 -2.02
C ILE A 208 17.95 20.84 -1.52
N GLN A 209 19.11 20.36 -1.98
CA GLN A 209 19.91 19.19 -1.57
C GLN A 209 19.27 18.11 -0.66
N GLN A 210 19.01 16.91 -1.23
CA GLN A 210 18.52 15.70 -0.55
C GLN A 210 19.35 15.20 0.65
N ALA A 211 20.57 15.71 0.86
CA ALA A 211 21.46 15.28 1.94
C ALA A 211 21.39 16.17 3.18
N SER A 212 21.34 17.51 3.02
CA SER A 212 21.50 18.43 4.16
C SER A 212 20.28 18.54 5.09
N GLU A 213 19.11 18.13 4.63
CA GLU A 213 17.88 18.15 5.46
C GLU A 213 17.76 16.94 6.39
N LEU A 214 18.52 15.88 6.15
CA LEU A 214 18.55 14.71 7.04
C LEU A 214 19.64 14.82 8.11
N ASP A 215 20.61 15.74 7.94
CA ASP A 215 21.65 15.99 8.95
C ASP A 215 21.04 16.31 10.33
N PRO A 216 20.04 17.20 10.47
CA PRO A 216 19.40 17.46 11.77
C PRO A 216 18.73 16.22 12.38
N VAL A 217 18.14 15.35 11.55
CA VAL A 217 17.49 14.12 12.01
C VAL A 217 18.54 13.17 12.58
N VAL A 218 19.63 12.97 11.85
CA VAL A 218 20.73 12.11 12.27
C VAL A 218 21.37 12.66 13.53
N GLU A 219 21.67 13.96 13.59
CA GLU A 219 22.25 14.61 14.78
C GLU A 219 21.37 14.44 16.03
N GLU A 220 20.05 14.60 15.93
CA GLU A 220 19.14 14.39 17.06
C GLU A 220 19.05 12.91 17.49
N LEU A 221 19.00 11.99 16.53
CA LEU A 221 18.95 10.55 16.81
C LEU A 221 20.27 10.02 17.39
N GLU A 222 21.42 10.56 16.97
CA GLU A 222 22.74 10.18 17.46
C GLU A 222 22.96 10.52 18.95
N LYS A 223 22.14 11.42 19.52
CA LYS A 223 22.14 11.69 20.97
C LYS A 223 21.66 10.48 21.80
N ILE A 224 20.89 9.57 21.19
CA ILE A 224 20.23 8.46 21.88
C ILE A 224 20.59 7.07 21.33
N ALA A 225 21.19 6.99 20.14
CA ALA A 225 21.48 5.75 19.43
C ALA A 225 22.66 5.89 18.46
N VAL A 226 23.12 4.76 17.90
CA VAL A 226 23.99 4.74 16.71
C VAL A 226 23.09 4.75 15.48
N VAL A 227 23.34 5.64 14.54
CA VAL A 227 22.48 5.84 13.36
C VAL A 227 23.25 5.57 12.09
N ASN A 228 22.70 4.72 11.22
CA ASN A 228 23.21 4.49 9.88
C ASN A 228 22.18 4.97 8.85
N LEU A 229 22.57 5.92 8.01
CA LEU A 229 21.73 6.43 6.93
C LEU A 229 22.15 5.80 5.60
N LEU A 230 21.19 5.15 4.93
CA LEU A 230 21.37 4.42 3.69
C LEU A 230 20.43 4.99 2.62
N GLN A 231 21.00 5.75 1.68
CA GLN A 231 20.27 6.29 0.53
C GLN A 231 20.19 5.27 -0.61
N ARG A 232 19.40 5.60 -1.65
CA ARG A 232 19.25 4.79 -2.86
C ARG A 232 18.76 3.37 -2.56
N ARG A 233 17.66 3.29 -1.80
CA ARG A 233 16.96 2.05 -1.49
C ARG A 233 15.59 2.05 -2.14
N SER A 234 15.10 0.86 -2.42
CA SER A 234 13.80 0.63 -3.00
C SER A 234 12.95 -0.25 -2.11
N ILE A 235 11.66 0.05 -2.03
CA ILE A 235 10.67 -0.81 -1.39
C ILE A 235 9.94 -1.58 -2.48
N ILE A 236 10.00 -2.91 -2.41
CA ILE A 236 9.16 -3.83 -3.17
C ILE A 236 8.04 -4.29 -2.25
N SER A 237 6.82 -3.86 -2.52
CA SER A 237 5.62 -4.26 -1.77
C SER A 237 4.86 -5.35 -2.53
N LEU A 238 4.67 -6.48 -1.86
CA LEU A 238 3.96 -7.64 -2.35
C LEU A 238 2.55 -7.61 -1.77
N ILE A 239 1.58 -7.26 -2.62
CA ILE A 239 0.17 -7.26 -2.23
C ILE A 239 -0.42 -8.61 -2.61
N GLY A 240 -0.92 -9.37 -1.64
CA GLY A 240 -1.38 -10.73 -1.89
C GLY A 240 -2.05 -11.39 -0.69
N ASN A 241 -2.16 -12.72 -0.77
CA ASN A 241 -2.81 -13.53 0.25
C ASN A 241 -1.84 -13.85 1.40
N VAL A 242 -1.84 -13.04 2.45
CA VAL A 242 -0.96 -13.27 3.63
C VAL A 242 -1.23 -14.60 4.33
N GLN A 243 -2.39 -15.24 4.16
CA GLN A 243 -2.59 -16.61 4.69
C GLN A 243 -1.63 -17.63 4.07
N ARG A 244 -1.03 -17.29 2.92
CA ARG A 244 0.00 -18.05 2.22
C ARG A 244 1.36 -17.34 2.26
N SER A 245 1.61 -16.48 3.25
CA SER A 245 2.84 -15.69 3.34
C SER A 245 4.11 -16.53 3.27
N SER A 246 4.15 -17.71 3.90
CA SER A 246 5.32 -18.59 3.84
C SER A 246 5.66 -19.01 2.41
N LEU A 247 4.65 -19.39 1.61
CA LEU A 247 4.83 -19.76 0.20
C LEU A 247 5.23 -18.55 -0.66
N ILE A 248 4.66 -17.37 -0.38
CA ILE A 248 5.04 -16.12 -1.05
C ILE A 248 6.53 -15.83 -0.78
N LEU A 249 6.93 -15.83 0.49
CA LEU A 249 8.30 -15.51 0.89
C LEU A 249 9.30 -16.54 0.38
N GLU A 250 8.99 -17.84 0.42
CA GLU A 250 9.83 -18.90 -0.15
C GLU A 250 10.15 -18.62 -1.61
N LYS A 251 9.12 -18.37 -2.44
CA LYS A 251 9.30 -18.05 -3.86
C LYS A 251 10.10 -16.77 -4.07
N VAL A 252 9.82 -15.73 -3.30
CA VAL A 252 10.53 -14.46 -3.40
C VAL A 252 12.02 -14.64 -3.11
N PHE A 253 12.36 -15.30 -2.00
CA PHE A 253 13.76 -15.51 -1.64
C PHE A 253 14.46 -16.48 -2.59
N HIS A 254 13.76 -17.46 -3.17
CA HIS A 254 14.31 -18.29 -4.24
C HIS A 254 14.68 -17.46 -5.48
N VAL A 255 13.78 -16.57 -5.91
CA VAL A 255 14.03 -15.66 -7.05
C VAL A 255 15.20 -14.72 -6.74
N PHE A 256 15.21 -14.10 -5.56
CA PHE A 256 16.26 -13.17 -5.15
C PHE A 256 17.63 -13.85 -5.02
N GLN A 257 17.68 -15.04 -4.44
CA GLN A 257 18.91 -15.83 -4.36
C GLN A 257 19.50 -16.15 -5.73
N THR A 258 18.65 -16.47 -6.71
CA THR A 258 19.07 -16.76 -8.10
C THR A 258 19.65 -15.52 -8.79
N HIS A 259 19.22 -14.33 -8.38
CA HIS A 259 19.69 -13.05 -8.92
C HIS A 259 20.79 -12.39 -8.06
N GLY A 260 21.22 -13.01 -6.96
CA GLY A 260 22.22 -12.45 -6.06
C GLY A 260 21.75 -11.24 -5.25
N VAL A 261 20.44 -11.08 -5.07
CA VAL A 261 19.81 -9.94 -4.40
C VAL A 261 19.71 -10.22 -2.90
N ASN A 262 20.17 -9.27 -2.09
CA ASN A 262 20.05 -9.34 -0.63
C ASN A 262 19.00 -8.37 -0.12
N VAL A 263 17.97 -8.90 0.56
CA VAL A 263 16.97 -8.06 1.24
C VAL A 263 17.58 -7.48 2.51
N GLN A 264 17.46 -6.16 2.66
CA GLN A 264 18.08 -5.42 3.76
C GLN A 264 17.12 -5.24 4.94
N MET A 265 15.83 -5.16 4.66
CA MET A 265 14.79 -5.01 5.66
C MET A 265 13.50 -5.67 5.14
N ILE A 266 12.79 -6.33 6.03
CA ILE A 266 11.49 -6.97 5.78
C ILE A 266 10.51 -6.37 6.77
N SER A 267 9.35 -5.93 6.28
CA SER A 267 8.26 -5.49 7.14
C SER A 267 6.96 -6.14 6.69
N GLN A 268 6.36 -6.90 7.60
CA GLN A 268 5.04 -7.48 7.46
C GLN A 268 4.29 -7.22 8.75
N GLY A 269 3.31 -6.31 8.69
CA GLY A 269 2.46 -6.01 9.84
C GLY A 269 1.32 -7.02 10.00
N ALA A 270 0.42 -6.74 10.95
CA ALA A 270 -0.85 -7.46 11.08
C ALA A 270 -1.84 -7.17 9.93
N SER A 271 -1.51 -6.23 9.03
CA SER A 271 -2.25 -6.01 7.77
C SER A 271 -2.23 -7.30 6.97
N LYS A 272 -3.41 -7.74 6.53
CA LYS A 272 -3.63 -9.10 6.00
C LYS A 272 -3.21 -9.26 4.54
N VAL A 273 -2.56 -8.27 3.94
CA VAL A 273 -2.40 -8.25 2.49
C VAL A 273 -1.05 -7.73 1.98
N ASN A 274 -0.17 -7.16 2.81
CA ASN A 274 1.07 -6.52 2.33
C ASN A 274 2.33 -7.07 3.03
N ILE A 275 3.37 -7.34 2.23
CA ILE A 275 4.73 -7.65 2.67
C ILE A 275 5.68 -6.70 1.94
N SER A 276 6.44 -5.90 2.69
CA SER A 276 7.39 -4.94 2.12
C SER A 276 8.83 -5.40 2.31
N LEU A 277 9.61 -5.36 1.22
CA LEU A 277 11.00 -5.78 1.17
C LEU A 277 11.85 -4.63 0.67
N ILE A 278 12.92 -4.30 1.40
CA ILE A 278 13.84 -3.24 1.03
C ILE A 278 15.07 -3.86 0.34
N VAL A 279 15.39 -3.35 -0.84
CA VAL A 279 16.55 -3.74 -1.68
C VAL A 279 17.33 -2.50 -2.11
N ASN A 280 18.47 -2.68 -2.77
CA ASN A 280 19.17 -1.55 -3.40
C ASN A 280 18.34 -1.03 -4.60
N ASP A 281 18.42 0.27 -4.88
CA ASP A 281 17.70 0.84 -6.03
C ASP A 281 18.15 0.23 -7.36
N ASP A 282 19.45 -0.04 -7.51
CA ASP A 282 20.05 -0.46 -8.78
C ASP A 282 19.57 -1.85 -9.24
N GLU A 283 19.07 -2.68 -8.32
CA GLU A 283 18.56 -4.03 -8.60
C GLU A 283 17.02 -4.11 -8.59
N ALA A 284 16.32 -3.05 -8.16
CA ALA A 284 14.92 -3.11 -7.79
C ALA A 284 13.98 -3.41 -8.97
N GLU A 285 14.19 -2.80 -10.14
CA GLU A 285 13.39 -3.10 -11.32
C GLU A 285 13.59 -4.55 -11.80
N GLN A 286 14.83 -5.05 -11.76
CA GLN A 286 15.13 -6.43 -12.12
C GLN A 286 14.41 -7.40 -11.18
N CYS A 287 14.40 -7.12 -9.88
CA CYS A 287 13.63 -7.88 -8.90
C CYS A 287 12.14 -7.92 -9.25
N VAL A 288 11.53 -6.78 -9.59
CA VAL A 288 10.11 -6.72 -9.96
C VAL A 288 9.83 -7.57 -11.21
N ARG A 289 10.65 -7.46 -12.26
CA ARG A 289 10.50 -8.26 -13.48
C ARG A 289 10.61 -9.77 -13.20
N ALA A 290 11.63 -10.16 -12.43
CA ALA A 290 11.86 -11.56 -12.10
C ALA A 290 10.75 -12.14 -11.22
N LEU A 291 10.30 -11.38 -10.21
CA LEU A 291 9.17 -11.76 -9.38
C LEU A 291 7.89 -11.87 -10.21
N HIS A 292 7.60 -10.88 -11.06
CA HIS A 292 6.38 -10.90 -11.87
C HIS A 292 6.31 -12.16 -12.75
N SER A 293 7.39 -12.47 -13.48
CA SER A 293 7.48 -13.69 -14.29
C SER A 293 7.23 -14.98 -13.48
N ASN A 294 7.77 -15.09 -12.25
CA ASN A 294 7.62 -16.27 -11.39
C ASN A 294 6.28 -16.37 -10.63
N PHE A 295 5.53 -15.27 -10.53
CA PHE A 295 4.24 -15.25 -9.83
C PHE A 295 3.05 -15.28 -10.79
N PHE A 296 3.18 -14.69 -11.98
CA PHE A 296 2.07 -14.49 -12.91
C PHE A 296 2.23 -15.21 -14.24
N GLU A 297 3.45 -15.55 -14.70
CA GLU A 297 3.66 -16.17 -16.02
C GLU A 297 4.07 -17.63 -15.98
N SER A 298 4.73 -18.08 -14.91
CA SER A 298 5.06 -19.49 -14.76
C SER A 298 3.81 -20.30 -14.45
N ASP A 299 3.37 -21.13 -15.40
CA ASP A 299 2.32 -22.13 -15.21
C ASP A 299 2.60 -22.95 -13.95
N LEU A 300 1.77 -22.78 -12.93
CA LEU A 300 1.71 -23.67 -11.78
C LEU A 300 0.44 -24.50 -11.83
N SER A 301 0.32 -25.30 -12.88
CA SER A 301 -0.02 -26.70 -12.66
C SER A 301 1.21 -27.36 -12.03
N GLU A 302 1.03 -28.12 -10.95
CA GLU A 302 2.09 -28.84 -10.21
C GLU A 302 2.78 -28.02 -9.12
N LEU A 303 2.09 -27.86 -8.00
CA LEU A 303 2.60 -28.14 -6.64
C LEU A 303 1.38 -28.22 -5.70
N ASP A 304 0.37 -28.99 -6.11
CA ASP A 304 -0.47 -29.67 -5.12
C ASP A 304 0.45 -30.70 -4.48
N TRP A 305 0.96 -30.38 -3.28
CA TRP A 305 1.49 -31.40 -2.40
C TRP A 305 0.32 -32.35 -2.13
N GLU A 306 0.26 -33.44 -2.91
CA GLU A 306 -0.56 -34.58 -2.58
C GLU A 306 -0.41 -34.83 -1.09
N SER A 307 -1.54 -34.80 -0.41
CA SER A 307 -1.73 -35.33 0.93
C SER A 307 -1.36 -36.82 0.91
N GLY A 308 -0.06 -37.11 0.87
CA GLY A 308 0.53 -38.42 1.03
C GLY A 308 0.48 -38.79 2.50
N SER A 309 -0.45 -39.68 2.82
CA SER A 309 -0.67 -40.30 4.11
C SER A 309 0.62 -40.63 4.86
N TRP A 310 0.94 -39.84 5.89
CA TRP A 310 1.73 -40.33 7.02
C TRP A 310 0.76 -40.87 8.08
N ASN A 311 0.21 -42.06 7.83
CA ASN A 311 -0.28 -42.90 8.92
C ASN A 311 0.95 -43.46 9.65
N GLY A 312 1.49 -42.66 10.57
CA GLY A 312 2.42 -43.14 11.57
C GLY A 312 1.70 -44.11 12.50
N SER A 313 1.88 -45.41 12.26
CA SER A 313 1.52 -46.46 13.21
C SER A 313 2.28 -46.24 14.51
N ALA A 314 1.58 -45.76 15.54
CA ALA A 314 2.08 -45.76 16.90
C ALA A 314 2.16 -47.21 17.40
N SER A 315 3.37 -47.78 17.38
CA SER A 315 3.68 -49.01 18.11
C SER A 315 3.68 -48.68 19.61
N THR A 316 2.60 -49.07 20.28
CA THR A 316 2.52 -49.15 21.75
C THR A 316 3.62 -50.05 22.29
N ILE A 317 4.60 -49.45 22.97
CA ILE A 317 5.50 -50.17 23.88
C ILE A 317 4.85 -50.10 25.27
N SER A 318 4.33 -51.25 25.71
CA SER A 318 3.86 -51.49 27.07
C SER A 318 5.05 -51.60 28.03
N ASN A 319 5.17 -50.68 28.98
CA ASN A 319 6.05 -50.88 30.14
C ASN A 319 5.31 -51.71 31.19
N SER A 320 5.81 -52.93 31.42
CA SER A 320 5.56 -53.73 32.60
C SER A 320 6.88 -53.95 33.33
N HIS A 321 7.05 -53.25 34.46
CA HIS A 321 7.74 -53.61 35.71
C HIS A 321 8.24 -52.37 36.44
#